data_AF-A0A558BK90-F1
#
_entry.id   AF-A0A558BK90-F1
#
_cell.length_a   1.000
_cell.length_b   1.000
_cell.length_c   1.000
_cell.angle_alpha   90.00
_cell.angle_beta   90.00
_cell.angle_gamma   90.00
#
_symmetry.space_group_name_H-M   'P 1'
#
loop_
_entity.id
_entity.type
_entity.pdbx_description
1 polymer ?
#
loop_
_entity_poly.entity_id
_entity_poly.type
_entity_poly.pdbx_seq_one_letter_code
_entity_poly.pdbx_strand_id
1 'polypeptide(L)'
;MNIAGITDILENLETGAITWEQALRQVTSLPKVWQTAEWKARRQALIQDNCAVCATTKGPFVLQHLTPTLSFKEMCQVVKYELRQQLLPQVNAALPDAEVAAHIGAGESRKACPHCGALSIRHRLTIAPHYVCGKYGPGGAGFDEPTAVAYYIKQRTTDRAYAMKLAREFLASVATIARLREYDQQIQHEATLRSLRQSLAYRSLTHTATYCKGCAFKADWPYMLRQAQ
;
A
#
# COMPACT_ATOMS: atom_id res chain seq x y z
N MET A 1 -20.11 -18.64 23.66
CA MET A 1 -19.31 -17.76 24.52
C MET A 1 -19.11 -16.45 23.81
N ASN A 2 -19.45 -15.39 24.53
CA ASN A 2 -20.29 -14.31 24.05
C ASN A 2 -19.45 -13.17 23.44
N ILE A 3 -20.09 -12.26 22.73
CA ILE A 3 -19.51 -10.97 22.31
C ILE A 3 -18.72 -10.31 23.47
N ALA A 4 -19.22 -10.46 24.70
CA ALA A 4 -18.59 -10.05 25.95
C ALA A 4 -17.10 -10.40 26.06
N GLY A 5 -16.67 -11.62 25.70
CA GLY A 5 -15.27 -12.02 25.86
C GLY A 5 -14.29 -11.26 24.98
N ILE A 6 -14.71 -10.79 23.79
CA ILE A 6 -13.86 -9.89 22.99
C ILE A 6 -13.97 -8.45 23.49
N THR A 7 -15.13 -8.03 23.98
CA THR A 7 -15.31 -6.70 24.58
C THR A 7 -14.37 -6.52 25.76
N ASP A 8 -14.28 -7.49 26.67
CA ASP A 8 -13.37 -7.44 27.83
C ASP A 8 -11.90 -7.33 27.38
N ILE A 9 -11.50 -8.10 26.35
CA ILE A 9 -10.13 -8.04 25.80
C ILE A 9 -9.86 -6.65 25.19
N LEU A 10 -10.83 -6.10 24.46
CA LEU A 10 -10.73 -4.78 23.85
C LEU A 10 -10.59 -3.69 24.92
N GLU A 11 -11.44 -3.68 25.94
CA GLU A 11 -11.38 -2.71 27.04
C GLU A 11 -10.06 -2.80 27.82
N ASN A 12 -9.60 -4.02 28.13
CA ASN A 12 -8.32 -4.23 28.78
C ASN A 12 -7.14 -3.76 27.92
N LEU A 13 -7.20 -3.91 26.60
CA LEU A 13 -6.16 -3.40 25.70
C LEU A 13 -6.21 -1.86 25.61
N GLU A 14 -7.40 -1.27 25.51
CA GLU A 14 -7.59 0.19 25.45
C GLU A 14 -7.11 0.91 26.71
N THR A 15 -7.31 0.29 27.87
CA THR A 15 -6.86 0.82 29.18
C THR A 15 -5.39 0.52 29.48
N GLY A 16 -4.71 -0.28 28.64
CA GLY A 16 -3.33 -0.73 28.88
C GLY A 16 -3.18 -1.77 29.97
N ALA A 17 -4.28 -2.39 30.43
CA ALA A 17 -4.24 -3.51 31.39
C ALA A 17 -3.59 -4.77 30.81
N ILE A 18 -3.63 -4.94 29.48
CA ILE A 18 -2.92 -6.01 28.75
C ILE A 18 -2.16 -5.44 27.55
N THR A 19 -1.09 -6.12 27.14
CA THR A 19 -0.35 -5.81 25.91
C THR A 19 -1.07 -6.37 24.67
N TRP A 20 -0.67 -5.91 23.48
CA TRP A 20 -1.24 -6.42 22.23
C TRP A 20 -0.93 -7.91 22.01
N GLU A 21 0.24 -8.40 22.44
CA GLU A 21 0.59 -9.83 22.37
C GLU A 21 -0.30 -10.67 23.29
N GLN A 22 -0.63 -10.15 24.48
CA GLN A 22 -1.54 -10.81 25.40
C GLN A 22 -2.95 -10.83 24.81
N ALA A 23 -3.43 -9.71 24.26
CA ALA A 23 -4.73 -9.63 23.61
C ALA A 23 -4.86 -10.60 22.43
N LEU A 24 -3.86 -10.69 21.54
CA LEU A 24 -3.85 -11.65 20.44
C LEU A 24 -3.84 -13.10 20.93
N ARG A 25 -3.03 -13.42 21.94
CA ARG A 25 -3.03 -14.77 22.56
C ARG A 25 -4.41 -15.13 23.12
N GLN A 26 -5.05 -14.20 23.82
CA GLN A 26 -6.39 -14.41 24.36
C GLN A 26 -7.44 -14.57 23.26
N VAL A 27 -7.41 -13.76 22.20
CA VAL A 27 -8.39 -13.90 21.11
C VAL A 27 -8.19 -15.18 20.29
N THR A 28 -6.95 -15.58 20.04
CA THR A 28 -6.66 -16.78 19.25
C THR A 28 -6.98 -18.08 19.99
N SER A 29 -7.03 -18.06 21.32
CA SER A 29 -7.47 -19.21 22.13
C SER A 29 -9.00 -19.35 22.20
N LEU A 30 -9.76 -18.32 21.83
CA LEU A 30 -11.22 -18.39 21.79
C LEU A 30 -11.69 -19.33 20.67
N PRO A 31 -12.79 -20.07 20.89
CA PRO A 31 -13.41 -20.85 19.83
C PRO A 31 -13.86 -19.94 18.68
N LYS A 32 -13.71 -20.42 17.44
CA LYS A 32 -14.17 -19.70 16.26
C LYS A 32 -15.68 -19.49 16.36
N VAL A 33 -16.14 -18.24 16.20
CA VAL A 33 -17.54 -17.89 16.47
C VAL A 33 -18.51 -18.71 15.60
N TRP A 34 -18.17 -18.96 14.34
CA TRP A 34 -18.99 -19.73 13.39
C TRP A 34 -19.11 -21.22 13.73
N GLN A 35 -18.32 -21.72 14.69
CA GLN A 35 -18.46 -23.09 15.20
C GLN A 35 -19.51 -23.18 16.31
N THR A 36 -19.87 -22.06 16.95
CA THR A 36 -20.82 -22.06 18.07
C THR A 36 -22.27 -22.22 17.59
N ALA A 37 -23.08 -22.95 18.38
CA ALA A 37 -24.50 -23.18 18.07
C ALA A 37 -25.31 -21.87 18.08
N GLU A 38 -25.05 -20.99 19.05
CA GLU A 38 -25.68 -19.68 19.19
C GLU A 38 -25.50 -18.82 17.94
N TRP A 39 -24.27 -18.70 17.42
CA TRP A 39 -24.01 -17.92 16.22
C TRP A 39 -24.65 -18.54 14.98
N LYS A 40 -24.61 -19.87 14.85
CA LYS A 40 -25.31 -20.57 13.74
C LYS A 40 -26.80 -20.30 13.77
N ALA A 41 -27.43 -20.32 14.95
CA ALA A 41 -28.85 -20.01 15.12
C ALA A 41 -29.16 -18.56 14.74
N ARG A 42 -28.39 -17.59 15.25
CA ARG A 42 -28.53 -16.16 14.89
C ARG A 42 -28.36 -15.94 13.39
N ARG A 43 -27.33 -16.55 12.78
CA ARG A 43 -27.11 -16.49 11.32
C ARG A 43 -28.29 -17.04 10.55
N GLN A 44 -28.83 -18.19 10.95
CA GLN A 44 -29.96 -18.82 10.25
C GLN A 44 -31.23 -17.96 10.33
N ALA A 45 -31.47 -17.32 11.49
CA ALA A 45 -32.61 -16.44 11.69
C ALA A 45 -32.59 -15.17 10.82
N LEU A 46 -31.41 -14.74 10.37
CA LEU A 46 -31.25 -13.55 9.51
C LEU A 46 -31.33 -13.87 8.00
N ILE A 47 -31.32 -15.15 7.62
CA ILE A 47 -31.44 -15.54 6.22
C ILE A 47 -32.90 -15.38 5.78
N GLN A 48 -33.10 -14.54 4.78
CA GLN A 48 -34.40 -14.28 4.16
C GLN A 48 -34.71 -15.30 3.05
N ASP A 49 -35.91 -15.22 2.48
CA ASP A 49 -36.43 -16.10 1.43
C ASP A 49 -36.09 -15.62 0.01
N ASN A 50 -35.40 -14.50 -0.13
CA ASN A 50 -34.95 -13.95 -1.40
C ASN A 50 -33.52 -13.40 -1.33
N CYS A 51 -32.88 -13.31 -2.50
CA CYS A 51 -31.58 -12.66 -2.64
C CYS A 51 -31.73 -11.14 -2.64
N ALA A 52 -31.03 -10.44 -1.75
CA ALA A 52 -31.01 -8.98 -1.68
C ALA A 52 -30.43 -8.28 -2.92
N VAL A 53 -29.66 -9.00 -3.76
CA VAL A 53 -29.01 -8.43 -4.96
C VAL A 53 -29.84 -8.64 -6.22
N CYS A 54 -30.36 -9.84 -6.44
CA CYS A 54 -31.05 -10.21 -7.69
C CYS A 54 -32.51 -10.62 -7.50
N ALA A 55 -33.05 -10.49 -6.28
CA ALA A 55 -34.42 -10.82 -5.90
C ALA A 55 -34.86 -12.28 -6.15
N THR A 56 -33.98 -13.17 -6.61
CA THR A 56 -34.34 -14.59 -6.83
C THR A 56 -34.83 -15.22 -5.53
N THR A 57 -35.91 -15.98 -5.62
CA THR A 57 -36.44 -16.86 -4.57
C THR A 57 -35.91 -18.31 -4.71
N LYS A 58 -35.09 -18.57 -5.74
CA LYS A 58 -34.44 -19.86 -5.96
C LYS A 58 -33.16 -19.96 -5.12
N GLY A 59 -33.27 -20.65 -3.98
CA GLY A 59 -32.15 -20.95 -3.08
C GLY A 59 -31.15 -21.97 -3.65
N PRO A 60 -30.12 -22.35 -2.88
CA PRO A 60 -29.90 -22.00 -1.47
C PRO A 60 -29.38 -20.58 -1.25
N PHE A 61 -29.77 -19.97 -0.13
CA PHE A 61 -29.31 -18.66 0.32
C PHE A 61 -28.22 -18.75 1.38
N VAL A 62 -27.38 -17.73 1.44
CA VAL A 62 -26.35 -17.56 2.45
C VAL A 62 -26.41 -16.15 3.03
N LEU A 63 -26.08 -16.02 4.31
CA LEU A 63 -25.85 -14.73 4.91
C LEU A 63 -24.43 -14.27 4.54
N GLN A 64 -24.34 -13.20 3.75
CA GLN A 64 -23.11 -12.60 3.26
C GLN A 64 -22.71 -11.42 4.16
N HIS A 65 -21.45 -11.34 4.55
CA HIS A 65 -20.90 -10.13 5.18
C HIS A 65 -20.60 -9.08 4.13
N LEU A 66 -21.04 -7.85 4.38
CA LEU A 66 -20.86 -6.71 3.48
C LEU A 66 -19.58 -5.93 3.77
N THR A 67 -19.04 -6.09 4.97
CA THR A 67 -17.77 -5.47 5.37
C THR A 67 -16.65 -6.49 5.24
N PRO A 68 -15.54 -6.17 4.55
CA PRO A 68 -14.37 -7.03 4.54
C PRO A 68 -13.81 -7.22 5.93
N THR A 69 -13.34 -8.44 6.20
CA THR A 69 -12.48 -8.75 7.34
C THR A 69 -11.04 -8.77 6.86
N LEU A 70 -10.22 -7.84 7.35
CA LEU A 70 -8.80 -7.81 7.03
C LEU A 70 -8.09 -8.82 7.91
N SER A 71 -7.07 -9.49 7.38
CA SER A 71 -6.11 -10.22 8.21
C SER A 71 -5.35 -9.24 9.10
N PHE A 72 -4.80 -9.75 10.21
CA PHE A 72 -3.97 -8.93 11.10
C PHE A 72 -2.78 -8.30 10.35
N LYS A 73 -2.15 -9.04 9.43
CA LYS A 73 -1.06 -8.52 8.58
C LYS A 73 -1.51 -7.34 7.72
N GLU A 74 -2.68 -7.45 7.08
CA GLU A 74 -3.26 -6.35 6.29
C GLU A 74 -3.60 -5.15 7.17
N MET A 75 -4.14 -5.39 8.37
CA MET A 75 -4.41 -4.33 9.34
C MET A 75 -3.14 -3.57 9.73
N CYS A 76 -2.05 -4.28 10.01
CA CYS A 76 -0.74 -3.67 10.25
C CYS A 76 -0.26 -2.83 9.05
N GLN A 77 -0.50 -3.29 7.81
CA GLN A 77 -0.15 -2.49 6.62
C GLN A 77 -0.99 -1.22 6.51
N VAL A 78 -2.29 -1.27 6.83
CA VAL A 78 -3.16 -0.08 6.86
C VAL A 78 -2.63 0.94 7.87
N VAL A 79 -2.40 0.53 9.12
CA VAL A 79 -1.87 1.41 10.17
C VAL A 79 -0.50 1.97 9.79
N LYS A 80 0.39 1.12 9.26
CA LYS A 80 1.71 1.54 8.79
C LYS A 80 1.64 2.54 7.64
N TYR A 81 0.69 2.37 6.72
CA TYR A 81 0.47 3.31 5.61
C TYR A 81 -0.02 4.66 6.12
N GLU A 82 -1.00 4.69 7.04
CA GLU A 82 -1.49 5.93 7.66
C GLU A 82 -0.35 6.68 8.38
N LEU A 83 0.42 5.97 9.19
CA LEU A 83 1.56 6.55 9.90
C LEU A 83 2.64 7.05 8.93
N ARG A 84 2.88 6.33 7.82
CA ARG A 84 3.79 6.78 6.75
C ARG A 84 3.34 8.12 6.16
N GLN A 85 2.05 8.29 5.89
CA GLN A 85 1.52 9.56 5.35
C GLN A 85 1.74 10.73 6.31
N GLN A 86 1.70 10.48 7.61
CA GLN A 86 1.97 11.50 8.63
C GLN A 86 3.46 11.83 8.76
N LEU A 87 4.33 10.82 8.71
CA LEU A 87 5.78 10.97 8.89
C LEU A 87 6.50 11.51 7.66
N LEU A 88 6.08 11.12 6.45
CA LEU A 88 6.78 11.45 5.22
C LEU A 88 6.97 12.96 5.01
N PRO A 89 5.97 13.84 5.20
CA PRO A 89 6.16 15.29 5.09
C PRO A 89 7.18 15.84 6.08
N GLN A 90 7.17 15.33 7.33
CA GLN A 90 8.07 15.77 8.40
C GLN A 90 9.52 15.39 8.09
N VAL A 91 9.73 14.13 7.70
CA VAL A 91 11.05 13.62 7.29
C VAL A 91 11.57 14.37 6.06
N ASN A 92 10.70 14.58 5.07
CA ASN A 92 11.05 15.30 3.85
C ASN A 92 11.46 16.76 4.13
N ALA A 93 10.74 17.44 5.03
CA ALA A 93 11.04 18.82 5.43
C ALA A 93 12.34 18.93 6.26
N ALA A 94 12.65 17.92 7.08
CA ALA A 94 13.86 17.89 7.89
C ALA A 94 15.13 17.52 7.11
N LEU A 95 15.00 17.00 5.87
CA LEU A 95 16.13 16.51 5.09
C LEU A 95 16.99 17.66 4.54
N PRO A 96 18.29 17.78 4.92
CA PRO A 96 19.15 18.88 4.48
C PRO A 96 19.44 18.82 2.97
N ASP A 97 19.44 19.98 2.30
CA ASP A 97 19.81 20.06 0.87
C ASP A 97 21.21 19.53 0.59
N ALA A 98 22.15 19.71 1.53
CA ALA A 98 23.50 19.19 1.42
C ALA A 98 23.55 17.66 1.35
N GLU A 99 22.70 16.97 2.10
CA GLU A 99 22.60 15.50 2.07
C GLU A 99 22.04 15.02 0.72
N VAL A 100 20.99 15.69 0.22
CA VAL A 100 20.41 15.41 -1.10
C VAL A 100 21.43 15.66 -2.21
N ALA A 101 22.16 16.78 -2.13
CA ALA A 101 23.22 17.14 -3.07
C ALA A 101 24.38 16.12 -3.06
N ALA A 102 24.79 15.65 -1.88
CA ALA A 102 25.79 14.60 -1.74
C ALA A 102 25.32 13.27 -2.34
N HIS A 103 24.03 12.93 -2.20
CA HIS A 103 23.47 11.72 -2.76
C HIS A 103 23.48 11.71 -4.30
N ILE A 104 23.17 12.84 -4.94
CA ILE A 104 23.22 12.96 -6.41
C ILE A 104 24.66 13.07 -6.94
N GLY A 105 25.57 13.67 -6.17
CA GLY A 105 26.94 13.96 -6.56
C GLY A 105 27.07 15.01 -7.66
N ALA A 106 28.26 15.10 -8.25
CA ALA A 106 28.56 16.04 -9.35
C ALA A 106 27.94 15.62 -10.69
N GLY A 107 27.54 14.35 -10.83
CA GLY A 107 27.17 13.76 -12.11
C GLY A 107 28.39 13.38 -12.96
N GLU A 108 28.18 12.52 -13.96
CA GLU A 108 29.20 12.18 -14.94
C GLU A 108 29.15 13.12 -16.13
N SER A 109 30.30 13.58 -16.62
CA SER A 109 30.35 14.32 -17.88
C SER A 109 30.04 13.39 -19.05
N ARG A 110 28.99 13.69 -19.81
CA ARG A 110 28.59 12.94 -21.00
C ARG A 110 28.43 13.87 -22.20
N LYS A 111 28.81 13.37 -23.38
CA LYS A 111 28.57 14.05 -24.66
C LYS A 111 27.07 14.08 -24.96
N ALA A 112 26.57 15.25 -25.33
CA ALA A 112 25.17 15.51 -25.64
C ALA A 112 25.01 16.38 -26.88
N CYS A 113 23.79 16.41 -27.41
CA CYS A 113 23.44 17.33 -28.49
C CYS A 113 23.51 18.78 -28.01
N PRO A 114 24.24 19.67 -28.70
CA PRO A 114 24.38 21.08 -28.29
C PRO A 114 23.07 21.86 -28.36
N HIS A 115 22.10 21.42 -29.17
CA HIS A 115 20.82 22.12 -29.34
C HIS A 115 19.77 21.79 -28.29
N CYS A 116 19.78 20.56 -27.75
CA CYS A 116 18.69 20.10 -26.88
C CYS A 116 19.14 19.32 -25.65
N GLY A 117 20.45 19.15 -25.43
CA GLY A 117 21.01 18.43 -24.28
C GLY A 117 20.74 16.92 -24.27
N ALA A 118 20.15 16.35 -25.34
CA ALA A 118 19.88 14.93 -25.41
C ALA A 118 21.18 14.10 -25.47
N LEU A 119 21.27 13.07 -24.63
CA LEU A 119 22.40 12.13 -24.59
C LEU A 119 22.36 11.10 -25.73
N SER A 120 21.20 10.93 -26.37
CA SER A 120 21.03 10.04 -27.51
C SER A 120 21.65 10.66 -28.76
N ILE A 121 22.98 10.63 -28.86
CA ILE A 121 23.72 11.08 -30.05
C ILE A 121 24.31 9.89 -30.79
N ARG A 122 24.28 9.91 -32.12
CA ARG A 122 24.93 8.89 -32.97
C ARG A 122 26.12 9.50 -33.68
N HIS A 123 27.27 8.84 -33.60
CA HIS A 123 28.49 9.24 -34.31
C HIS A 123 28.51 8.62 -35.72
N ARG A 124 28.80 9.42 -36.74
CA ARG A 124 28.96 9.05 -38.14
C ARG A 124 30.44 9.13 -38.50
N LEU A 125 31.00 8.03 -39.01
CA LEU A 125 32.44 7.94 -39.30
C LEU A 125 32.83 8.66 -40.60
N THR A 126 31.92 8.73 -41.57
CA THR A 126 32.27 9.09 -42.96
C THR A 126 31.54 10.31 -43.51
N ILE A 127 30.51 10.82 -42.81
CA ILE A 127 29.62 11.87 -43.33
C ILE A 127 29.52 12.99 -42.31
N ALA A 128 29.90 14.20 -42.73
CA ALA A 128 29.70 15.42 -41.97
C ALA A 128 28.22 15.88 -42.02
N PRO A 129 27.69 16.48 -40.94
CA PRO A 129 28.33 16.61 -39.63
C PRO A 129 28.47 15.28 -38.86
N HIS A 130 29.52 15.11 -38.06
CA HIS A 130 29.89 13.79 -37.50
C HIS A 130 28.94 13.25 -36.43
N TYR A 131 28.05 14.07 -35.85
CA TYR A 131 27.05 13.61 -34.89
C TYR A 131 25.64 13.94 -35.34
N VAL A 132 24.69 13.08 -34.98
CA VAL A 132 23.25 13.29 -35.21
C VAL A 132 22.50 13.10 -33.91
N CYS A 133 21.60 14.03 -33.61
CA CYS A 133 20.73 13.94 -32.44
C CYS A 133 19.60 12.92 -32.67
N GLY A 134 19.49 11.92 -31.80
CA GLY A 134 18.45 10.90 -31.83
C GLY A 134 17.05 11.40 -31.43
N LYS A 135 16.94 12.52 -30.71
CA LYS A 135 15.65 13.12 -30.31
C LYS A 135 14.82 13.57 -31.53
N TYR A 136 15.47 14.01 -32.60
CA TYR A 136 14.84 14.57 -33.79
C TYR A 136 14.67 13.56 -34.95
N GLY A 137 14.89 12.27 -34.69
CA GLY A 137 14.63 11.20 -35.66
C GLY A 137 15.62 11.14 -36.84
N PRO A 138 15.26 10.45 -37.94
CA PRO A 138 16.14 10.18 -39.09
C PRO A 138 16.65 11.41 -39.87
N GLY A 139 16.11 12.60 -39.60
CA GLY A 139 16.53 13.87 -40.20
C GLY A 139 16.98 14.93 -39.18
N GLY A 140 17.29 14.51 -37.94
CA GLY A 140 17.69 15.43 -36.88
C GLY A 140 18.89 16.30 -37.26
N ALA A 141 18.91 17.55 -36.78
CA ALA A 141 20.02 18.47 -36.97
C ALA A 141 21.33 17.79 -36.54
N GLY A 142 22.24 17.64 -37.50
CA GLY A 142 23.57 17.12 -37.23
C GLY A 142 24.50 18.24 -36.77
N PHE A 143 25.55 17.88 -36.05
CA PHE A 143 26.52 18.79 -35.46
C PHE A 143 27.88 18.10 -35.37
N ASP A 144 28.98 18.87 -35.36
CA ASP A 144 30.33 18.31 -35.33
C ASP A 144 30.90 18.17 -33.92
N GLU A 145 30.55 19.10 -33.03
CA GLU A 145 31.05 19.13 -31.66
C GLU A 145 29.92 18.91 -30.65
N PRO A 146 29.86 17.73 -30.01
CA PRO A 146 28.95 17.50 -28.89
C PRO A 146 29.31 18.41 -27.71
N THR A 147 28.31 18.89 -26.99
CA THR A 147 28.54 19.59 -25.73
C THR A 147 28.62 18.61 -24.57
N ALA A 148 29.40 18.93 -23.55
CA ALA A 148 29.47 18.14 -22.33
C ALA A 148 28.34 18.55 -21.37
N VAL A 149 27.56 17.59 -20.88
CA VAL A 149 26.52 17.81 -19.87
C VAL A 149 26.72 16.88 -18.68
N ALA A 150 26.36 17.33 -17.49
CA ALA A 150 26.32 16.47 -16.32
C ALA A 150 25.15 15.48 -16.43
N TYR A 151 25.43 14.19 -16.23
CA TYR A 151 24.43 13.13 -16.19
C TYR A 151 24.40 12.47 -14.81
N TYR A 152 23.24 12.49 -14.18
CA TYR A 152 23.01 11.92 -12.85
C TYR A 152 22.54 10.47 -12.99
N ILE A 153 23.46 9.49 -12.96
CA ILE A 153 23.16 8.08 -13.25
C ILE A 153 22.02 7.53 -12.39
N LYS A 154 22.04 7.80 -11.08
CA LYS A 154 21.05 7.27 -10.13
C LYS A 154 19.63 7.72 -10.49
N GLN A 155 19.47 8.95 -10.95
CA GLN A 155 18.18 9.55 -11.32
C GLN A 155 17.89 9.49 -12.83
N ARG A 156 18.85 9.04 -13.64
CA ARG A 156 18.76 8.91 -15.10
C ARG A 156 18.30 10.18 -15.81
N THR A 157 18.86 11.31 -15.41
CA THR A 157 18.51 12.63 -15.97
C THR A 157 19.74 13.52 -16.11
N THR A 158 19.67 14.51 -16.99
CA THR A 158 20.63 15.62 -17.09
C THR A 158 20.15 16.87 -16.35
N ASP A 159 18.87 16.93 -15.97
CA ASP A 159 18.30 18.03 -15.19
C ASP A 159 18.65 17.86 -13.70
N ARG A 160 19.48 18.77 -13.18
CA ARG A 160 19.92 18.78 -11.78
C ARG A 160 18.75 19.01 -10.81
N ALA A 161 17.83 19.90 -11.12
CA ALA A 161 16.70 20.19 -10.23
C ALA A 161 15.77 18.98 -10.14
N TYR A 162 15.51 18.32 -11.27
CA TYR A 162 14.76 17.07 -11.29
C TYR A 162 15.51 15.94 -10.55
N ALA A 163 16.83 15.82 -10.72
CA ALA A 163 17.64 14.86 -9.97
C ALA A 163 17.55 15.10 -8.45
N MET A 164 17.66 16.36 -8.02
CA MET A 164 17.50 16.76 -6.62
C MET A 164 16.13 16.36 -6.07
N LYS A 165 15.04 16.62 -6.82
CA LYS A 165 13.69 16.23 -6.44
C LYS A 165 13.57 14.72 -6.22
N LEU A 166 13.98 13.91 -7.20
CA LEU A 166 13.90 12.44 -7.11
C LEU A 166 14.78 11.89 -5.98
N ALA A 167 15.98 12.45 -5.78
CA ALA A 167 16.86 12.05 -4.68
C ALA A 167 16.23 12.37 -3.32
N ARG A 168 15.62 13.55 -3.17
CA ARG A 168 14.90 13.94 -1.96
C ARG A 168 13.73 13.01 -1.67
N GLU A 169 12.89 12.70 -2.66
CA GLU A 169 11.79 11.74 -2.53
C GLU A 169 12.27 10.35 -2.10
N PHE A 170 13.36 9.86 -2.72
CA PHE A 170 13.97 8.59 -2.37
C PHE A 170 14.50 8.56 -0.92
N LEU A 171 15.34 9.53 -0.56
CA LEU A 171 15.94 9.63 0.77
C LEU A 171 14.87 9.79 1.85
N ALA A 172 13.89 10.66 1.63
CA ALA A 172 12.77 10.84 2.54
C ALA A 172 11.98 9.54 2.72
N SER A 173 11.73 8.79 1.64
CA SER A 173 11.06 7.49 1.72
C SER A 173 11.88 6.47 2.52
N VAL A 174 13.20 6.39 2.30
CA VAL A 174 14.10 5.48 3.03
C VAL A 174 14.13 5.84 4.53
N ALA A 175 14.34 7.11 4.86
CA ALA A 175 14.36 7.60 6.23
C ALA A 175 13.00 7.40 6.93
N THR A 176 11.89 7.60 6.21
CA THR A 176 10.54 7.32 6.74
C THR A 176 10.36 5.83 7.06
N ILE A 177 10.83 4.93 6.19
CA ILE A 177 10.78 3.49 6.45
C ILE A 177 11.62 3.10 7.66
N ALA A 178 12.81 3.70 7.82
CA ALA A 178 13.65 3.48 9.00
C ALA A 178 12.92 3.93 10.28
N ARG A 179 12.36 5.14 10.26
CA ARG A 179 11.61 5.71 11.38
C ARG A 179 10.38 4.89 11.73
N LEU A 180 9.64 4.36 10.75
CA LEU A 180 8.48 3.48 11.00
C LEU A 180 8.81 2.25 11.85
N ARG A 181 10.05 1.75 11.83
CA ARG A 181 10.47 0.60 12.67
C ARG A 181 10.46 0.94 14.15
N GLU A 182 10.68 2.21 14.50
CA GLU A 182 10.60 2.70 15.89
C GLU A 182 9.16 2.65 16.42
N TYR A 183 8.17 2.58 15.52
CA TYR A 183 6.75 2.54 15.83
C TYR A 183 6.14 1.13 15.73
N ASP A 184 6.94 0.07 15.56
CA ASP A 184 6.42 -1.29 15.34
C ASP A 184 5.45 -1.73 16.45
N GLN A 185 5.77 -1.42 17.71
CA GLN A 185 4.91 -1.71 18.87
C GLN A 185 3.57 -0.94 18.81
N GLN A 186 3.62 0.36 18.47
CA GLN A 186 2.42 1.17 18.31
C GLN A 186 1.56 0.67 17.14
N ILE A 187 2.20 0.28 16.02
CA ILE A 187 1.51 -0.27 14.86
C ILE A 187 0.78 -1.57 15.23
N GLN A 188 1.46 -2.47 15.93
CA GLN A 188 0.88 -3.75 16.37
C GLN A 188 -0.25 -3.56 17.38
N HIS A 189 -0.09 -2.62 18.31
CA HIS A 189 -1.12 -2.24 19.26
C HIS A 189 -2.38 -1.72 18.56
N GLU A 190 -2.24 -0.71 17.71
CA GLU A 190 -3.36 -0.12 16.98
C GLU A 190 -4.01 -1.12 16.00
N ALA A 191 -3.21 -1.94 15.31
CA ALA A 191 -3.73 -3.00 14.46
C ALA A 191 -4.53 -4.04 15.26
N THR A 192 -4.12 -4.33 16.50
CA THR A 192 -4.84 -5.26 17.38
C THR A 192 -6.17 -4.66 17.80
N LEU A 193 -6.21 -3.40 18.24
CA LEU A 193 -7.47 -2.69 18.54
C LEU A 193 -8.46 -2.73 17.37
N ARG A 194 -8.00 -2.37 16.17
CA ARG A 194 -8.84 -2.38 14.95
C ARG A 194 -9.31 -3.78 14.59
N SER A 195 -8.45 -4.79 14.73
CA SER A 195 -8.79 -6.20 14.48
C SER A 195 -9.85 -6.72 15.46
N LEU A 196 -9.76 -6.36 16.74
CA LEU A 196 -10.76 -6.70 17.76
C LEU A 196 -12.12 -6.05 17.45
N ARG A 197 -12.13 -4.76 17.10
CA ARG A 197 -13.35 -4.04 16.68
C ARG A 197 -13.98 -4.66 15.43
N GLN A 198 -13.18 -5.01 14.43
CA GLN A 198 -13.65 -5.72 13.24
C GLN A 198 -14.21 -7.11 13.57
N SER A 199 -13.58 -7.81 14.51
CA SER A 199 -14.07 -9.09 15.03
C SER A 199 -15.42 -8.96 15.73
N LEU A 200 -15.63 -7.89 16.51
CA LEU A 200 -16.93 -7.58 17.13
C LEU A 200 -18.00 -7.31 16.07
N ALA A 201 -17.70 -6.49 15.06
CA ALA A 201 -18.61 -6.19 13.95
C ALA A 201 -18.97 -7.45 13.13
N TYR A 202 -18.01 -8.35 12.90
CA TYR A 202 -18.28 -9.63 12.25
C TYR A 202 -19.22 -10.49 13.11
N ARG A 203 -18.98 -10.56 14.43
CA ARG A 203 -19.79 -11.36 15.36
C ARG A 203 -21.20 -10.81 15.58
N SER A 204 -21.42 -9.51 15.35
CA SER A 204 -22.74 -8.90 15.53
C SER A 204 -23.73 -9.26 14.42
N LEU A 205 -23.23 -9.67 13.23
CA LEU A 205 -24.01 -9.88 12.01
C LEU A 205 -24.75 -8.62 11.51
N THR A 206 -24.38 -7.42 12.00
CA THR A 206 -25.08 -6.16 11.68
C THR A 206 -24.92 -5.77 10.21
N HIS A 207 -23.74 -5.98 9.64
CA HIS A 207 -23.44 -5.64 8.25
C HIS A 207 -23.54 -6.88 7.37
N THR A 208 -24.71 -7.50 7.33
CA THR A 208 -24.96 -8.70 6.54
C THR A 208 -26.21 -8.58 5.67
N ALA A 209 -26.26 -9.37 4.60
CA ALA A 209 -27.43 -9.49 3.74
C ALA A 209 -27.59 -10.91 3.19
N THR A 210 -28.82 -11.27 2.83
CA THR A 210 -29.14 -12.59 2.28
C THR A 210 -28.83 -12.64 0.80
N TYR A 211 -27.86 -13.45 0.38
CA TYR A 211 -27.44 -13.58 -1.01
C TYR A 211 -27.70 -15.00 -1.52
N CYS A 212 -28.02 -15.13 -2.82
CA CYS A 212 -27.91 -16.43 -3.48
C CYS A 212 -26.43 -16.78 -3.71
N LYS A 213 -26.11 -18.07 -3.91
CA LYS A 213 -24.73 -18.53 -4.13
C LYS A 213 -23.98 -17.75 -5.21
N GLY A 214 -24.64 -17.44 -6.33
CA GLY A 214 -24.03 -16.70 -7.44
C GLY A 214 -23.68 -15.25 -7.08
N CYS A 215 -24.55 -14.57 -6.33
CA CYS A 215 -24.29 -13.20 -5.88
C CYS A 215 -23.22 -13.17 -4.77
N ALA A 216 -23.22 -14.14 -3.85
CA ALA A 216 -22.19 -14.28 -2.83
C ALA A 216 -20.80 -14.46 -3.46
N PHE A 217 -20.67 -15.38 -4.41
CA PHE A 217 -19.42 -15.59 -5.15
C PHE A 217 -18.93 -14.32 -5.87
N LYS A 218 -19.83 -13.59 -6.54
CA LYS A 218 -19.47 -12.32 -7.20
C LYS A 218 -19.03 -11.24 -6.21
N ALA A 219 -19.62 -11.20 -5.02
CA ALA A 219 -19.22 -10.26 -3.97
C ALA A 219 -17.83 -10.58 -3.40
N ASP A 220 -17.49 -11.87 -3.30
CA ASP A 220 -16.19 -12.32 -2.80
C ASP A 220 -15.08 -12.28 -3.88
N TRP A 221 -15.44 -12.26 -5.16
CA TRP A 221 -14.52 -12.32 -6.30
C TRP A 221 -13.34 -11.30 -6.23
N PRO A 222 -13.55 -10.01 -5.89
CA PRO A 222 -12.45 -9.06 -5.76
C PRO A 222 -11.44 -9.43 -4.67
N TYR A 223 -11.88 -10.11 -3.60
CA TYR A 223 -11.01 -10.57 -2.53
C TYR A 223 -10.17 -11.78 -2.95
N MET A 224 -10.78 -12.70 -3.69
CA MET A 224 -10.08 -13.88 -4.22
C MET A 224 -8.95 -13.49 -5.18
N LEU A 225 -9.19 -12.50 -6.05
CA LEU A 225 -8.16 -12.01 -6.98
C LEU A 225 -6.97 -11.36 -6.25
N ARG A 226 -7.20 -10.68 -5.13
CA ARG A 226 -6.12 -10.06 -4.33
C ARG A 226 -5.24 -11.09 -3.63
N GLN A 227 -5.78 -12.25 -3.25
CA GLN A 227 -5.00 -13.30 -2.58
C GLN A 227 -4.15 -14.13 -3.55
N ALA A 228 -4.47 -14.10 -4.85
CA ALA A 228 -3.74 -14.84 -5.88
C ALA A 228 -2.54 -14.08 -6.46
N GLN A 229 -2.34 -12.82 -6.07
CA GLN A 229 -1.24 -11.94 -6.49
C GLN A 229 -0.18 -11.83 -5.39
#